data_AF-A0A1F3AE04-F1
#
_entry.id   AF-A0A1F3AE04-F1
#
_cell.length_a   1.000
_cell.length_b   1.000
_cell.length_c   1.000
_cell.angle_alpha   90.00
_cell.angle_beta   90.00
_cell.angle_gamma   90.00
#
_symmetry.space_group_name_H-M   'P 1'
#
loop_
_entity.id
_entity.type
_entity.pdbx_description
1 polymer ?
#
loop_
_entity_poly.entity_id
_entity_poly.type
_entity_poly.pdbx_seq_one_letter_code
_entity_poly.pdbx_strand_id
1 'polypeptide(L)'
;MPCDFTMQRALPRLLGLVLPACIVAAPAPAQDARGLSSPAISRCAGRVGLDTRQSDAAFGIIALDGRPWLKVEQTDAAVGSQPIATTVTGTGLQRRRNGTSVPFRFTCVLDAQGQALMVHIAHLMPRLGDALPPSIVVDGAATYREKTTLPRGVELQVQLLDVSKSADGEVLAEQAVRSGWHVPIPFSLRLPRVTSFEGRKIVVTARLVLAHRVMFLLREPQLLAGGELGKPLELELEKVE
;
A
#
# COMPACT_ATOMS: atom_id res chain seq x y z
N MET A 1 79.52 21.64 49.80
CA MET A 1 78.85 20.32 49.86
C MET A 1 77.99 20.17 48.60
N PRO A 2 77.88 18.96 48.04
CA PRO A 2 77.86 18.73 46.59
C PRO A 2 76.50 18.30 46.02
N CYS A 3 76.52 18.04 44.71
CA CYS A 3 75.69 17.11 43.92
C CYS A 3 74.63 17.69 42.98
N ASP A 4 75.05 17.78 41.71
CA ASP A 4 74.37 17.32 40.49
C ASP A 4 73.14 16.40 40.67
N PHE A 5 72.15 16.51 39.77
CA PHE A 5 71.84 15.43 38.82
C PHE A 5 70.84 15.84 37.71
N THR A 6 71.19 15.45 36.49
CA THR A 6 70.48 15.55 35.21
C THR A 6 69.61 14.31 34.97
N MET A 7 68.41 14.43 34.38
CA MET A 7 67.70 13.37 33.59
C MET A 7 66.38 13.95 33.08
N GLN A 8 66.06 14.13 31.79
CA GLN A 8 66.09 13.29 30.58
C GLN A 8 65.05 12.16 30.56
N ARG A 9 64.28 12.12 29.44
CA ARG A 9 63.37 11.06 28.91
C ARG A 9 61.90 11.15 29.35
N ALA A 10 60.89 10.81 28.54
CA ALA A 10 60.80 10.41 27.13
C ALA A 10 59.34 10.54 26.67
N LEU A 11 59.14 10.85 25.38
CA LEU A 11 57.89 10.60 24.65
C LEU A 11 57.71 9.08 24.40
N PRO A 12 56.47 8.58 24.35
CA PRO A 12 56.15 7.47 23.47
C PRO A 12 55.07 7.82 22.44
N ARG A 13 55.38 7.38 21.22
CA ARG A 13 54.55 7.27 20.01
C ARG A 13 53.22 6.57 20.31
N LEU A 14 52.08 7.16 19.91
CA LEU A 14 50.85 6.41 19.71
C LEU A 14 50.76 5.93 18.25
N LEU A 15 50.64 4.60 18.14
CA LEU A 15 50.46 3.80 16.94
C LEU A 15 49.10 4.11 16.28
N GLY A 16 49.10 4.33 14.96
CA GLY A 16 47.90 4.44 14.15
C GLY A 16 47.22 3.08 13.96
N LEU A 17 45.91 3.04 14.19
CA LEU A 17 45.04 1.91 13.91
C LEU A 17 44.18 2.27 12.69
N VAL A 18 44.52 1.70 11.53
CA VAL A 18 43.73 1.79 10.31
C VAL A 18 42.65 0.69 10.38
N LEU A 19 41.40 1.09 10.57
CA LEU A 19 40.24 0.19 10.47
C LEU A 19 39.86 -0.01 8.99
N PRO A 20 39.62 -1.25 8.54
CA PRO A 20 39.05 -1.51 7.23
C PRO A 20 37.54 -1.26 7.27
N ALA A 21 37.07 -0.31 6.44
CA ALA A 21 35.64 -0.07 6.23
C ALA A 21 35.08 -1.16 5.30
N CYS A 22 34.44 -2.17 5.87
CA CYS A 22 33.59 -3.10 5.11
C CYS A 22 32.35 -2.33 4.64
N ILE A 23 32.28 -2.02 3.34
CA ILE A 23 31.07 -1.52 2.69
C ILE A 23 30.12 -2.71 2.54
N VAL A 24 29.25 -2.91 3.52
CA VAL A 24 28.10 -3.82 3.38
C VAL A 24 27.07 -3.09 2.53
N ALA A 25 26.86 -3.57 1.30
CA ALA A 25 25.72 -3.15 0.49
C ALA A 25 24.45 -3.67 1.16
N ALA A 26 23.73 -2.78 1.85
CA ALA A 26 22.41 -3.10 2.39
C ALA A 26 21.44 -3.36 1.23
N PRO A 27 20.55 -4.38 1.33
CA PRO A 27 19.45 -4.52 0.39
C PRO A 27 18.58 -3.26 0.49
N ALA A 28 18.31 -2.65 -0.65
CA ALA A 28 17.47 -1.46 -0.72
C ALA A 28 16.07 -1.80 -0.16
N PRO A 29 15.61 -1.15 0.92
CA PRO A 29 14.23 -1.30 1.33
C PRO A 29 13.36 -0.74 0.21
N ALA A 30 12.43 -1.55 -0.29
CA ALA A 30 11.34 -1.08 -1.13
C ALA A 30 10.67 0.08 -0.39
N GLN A 31 10.80 1.27 -0.99
CA GLN A 31 10.48 2.53 -0.34
C GLN A 31 9.02 2.53 0.14
N ASP A 32 8.78 3.11 1.32
CA ASP A 32 7.45 3.57 1.70
C ASP A 32 6.89 4.36 0.51
N ALA A 33 5.84 3.83 -0.11
CA ALA A 33 5.19 4.42 -1.26
C ALA A 33 4.98 5.92 -1.00
N ARG A 34 5.80 6.77 -1.64
CA ARG A 34 5.89 8.23 -1.39
C ARG A 34 4.69 9.00 -1.94
N GLY A 35 3.50 8.42 -1.86
CA GLY A 35 2.24 9.07 -2.21
C GLY A 35 1.40 9.27 -0.95
N LEU A 36 0.87 10.48 -0.76
CA LEU A 36 -0.15 10.77 0.26
C LEU A 36 -1.37 9.83 0.18
N SER A 37 -1.59 9.26 -1.00
CA SER A 37 -2.67 8.34 -1.33
C SER A 37 -2.61 7.04 -0.51
N SER A 38 -1.44 6.39 -0.39
CA SER A 38 -1.34 5.05 0.22
C SER A 38 -1.61 5.03 1.73
N PRO A 39 -1.12 5.99 2.54
CA PRO A 39 -1.53 6.07 3.95
C PRO A 39 -3.00 6.43 4.13
N ALA A 40 -3.52 7.39 3.33
CA ALA A 40 -4.90 7.85 3.44
C ALA A 40 -5.90 6.73 3.08
N ILE A 41 -5.67 6.03 1.96
CA ILE A 41 -6.52 4.93 1.53
C ILE A 41 -6.53 3.79 2.55
N SER A 42 -5.39 3.43 3.14
CA SER A 42 -5.31 2.38 4.15
C SER A 42 -6.10 2.71 5.42
N ARG A 43 -6.09 3.98 5.84
CA ARG A 43 -6.89 4.44 6.99
C ARG A 43 -8.38 4.35 6.69
N CYS A 44 -8.78 4.80 5.51
CA CYS A 44 -10.16 4.70 5.05
C CYS A 44 -10.61 3.25 4.86
N ALA A 45 -9.80 2.39 4.26
CA ALA A 45 -10.09 0.97 4.07
C ALA A 45 -10.23 0.26 5.42
N GLY A 46 -9.38 0.60 6.40
CA GLY A 46 -9.49 0.14 7.78
C GLY A 46 -10.84 0.50 8.40
N ARG A 47 -11.26 1.77 8.30
CA ARG A 47 -12.55 2.23 8.82
C ARG A 47 -13.74 1.58 8.13
N VAL A 48 -13.74 1.56 6.80
CA VAL A 48 -14.77 0.87 5.99
C VAL A 48 -14.89 -0.59 6.37
N GLY A 49 -13.75 -1.29 6.50
CA GLY A 49 -13.74 -2.69 6.88
C GLY A 49 -14.28 -2.93 8.30
N LEU A 50 -14.04 -2.01 9.24
CA LEU A 50 -14.62 -2.07 10.58
C LEU A 50 -16.14 -1.86 10.55
N ASP A 51 -16.60 -0.76 9.94
CA ASP A 51 -18.02 -0.40 9.88
C ASP A 51 -18.82 -1.48 9.14
N THR A 52 -18.31 -1.99 8.02
CA THR A 52 -19.00 -3.04 7.25
C THR A 52 -19.10 -4.35 8.04
N ARG A 53 -18.06 -4.77 8.77
CA ARG A 53 -18.12 -5.98 9.61
C ARG A 53 -19.09 -5.85 10.77
N GLN A 54 -19.23 -4.64 11.32
CA GLN A 54 -20.20 -4.36 12.37
C GLN A 54 -21.64 -4.44 11.83
N SER A 55 -21.87 -3.98 10.60
CA SER A 55 -23.20 -4.03 9.95
C SER A 55 -23.53 -5.38 9.31
N ASP A 56 -22.53 -6.13 8.85
CA ASP A 56 -22.68 -7.40 8.14
C ASP A 56 -21.60 -8.41 8.57
N ALA A 57 -21.96 -9.32 9.48
CA ALA A 57 -21.09 -10.41 9.93
C ALA A 57 -20.71 -11.38 8.79
N ALA A 58 -21.45 -11.38 7.68
CA ALA A 58 -21.15 -12.17 6.49
C ALA A 58 -20.12 -11.51 5.56
N PHE A 59 -19.49 -10.41 5.98
CA PHE A 59 -18.44 -9.67 5.28
C PHE A 59 -17.50 -10.57 4.46
N GLY A 60 -17.49 -10.35 3.14
CA GLY A 60 -16.54 -10.97 2.22
C GLY A 60 -15.26 -10.14 2.12
N ILE A 61 -15.20 -9.28 1.11
CA ILE A 61 -14.03 -8.45 0.81
C ILE A 61 -14.49 -7.03 0.50
N ILE A 62 -13.73 -6.05 0.96
CA ILE A 62 -13.78 -4.68 0.45
C ILE A 62 -12.44 -4.30 -0.14
N ALA A 63 -12.48 -3.66 -1.30
CA ALA A 63 -11.34 -3.04 -1.93
C ALA A 63 -11.63 -1.55 -2.15
N LEU A 64 -10.70 -0.67 -1.77
CA LEU A 64 -10.74 0.74 -2.14
C LEU A 64 -9.72 0.99 -3.24
N ASP A 65 -10.14 1.68 -4.30
CA ASP A 65 -9.28 2.12 -5.38
C ASP A 65 -8.52 3.37 -4.93
N GLY A 66 -7.20 3.37 -5.12
CA GLY A 66 -6.34 4.53 -4.86
C GLY A 66 -6.16 5.36 -6.11
N ARG A 67 -4.92 5.79 -6.39
CA ARG A 67 -4.64 6.48 -7.66
C ARG A 67 -5.13 5.65 -8.87
N PRO A 68 -5.64 6.29 -9.93
CA PRO A 68 -5.96 7.73 -10.05
C PRO A 68 -7.39 8.08 -9.62
N TRP A 69 -8.12 7.13 -9.03
CA TRP A 69 -9.54 7.28 -8.67
C TRP A 69 -9.77 7.92 -7.29
N LEU A 70 -8.71 8.06 -6.51
CA LEU A 70 -8.71 8.69 -5.20
C LEU A 70 -8.34 10.17 -5.30
N LYS A 71 -9.15 11.00 -4.65
CA LYS A 71 -8.87 12.42 -4.41
C LYS A 71 -8.67 12.63 -2.91
N VAL A 72 -7.58 13.29 -2.54
CA VAL A 72 -7.24 13.64 -1.16
C VAL A 72 -7.19 15.17 -1.07
N GLU A 73 -8.04 15.75 -0.25
CA GLU A 73 -8.17 17.19 -0.08
C GLU A 73 -7.94 17.56 1.38
N GLN A 74 -7.02 18.48 1.63
CA GLN A 74 -6.89 19.13 2.93
C GLN A 74 -8.14 19.99 3.16
N THR A 75 -8.69 20.00 4.37
CA THR A 75 -9.88 20.79 4.69
C THR A 75 -9.80 21.24 6.13
N ASP A 76 -10.03 22.53 6.38
CA ASP A 76 -10.20 23.08 7.72
C ASP A 76 -11.70 23.08 8.08
N ALA A 77 -12.24 21.89 8.30
CA ALA A 77 -13.65 21.69 8.65
C ALA A 77 -13.79 20.92 9.98
N ALA A 78 -15.02 20.64 10.40
CA ALA A 78 -15.29 19.81 11.59
C ALA A 78 -16.46 18.86 11.35
N VAL A 79 -16.42 17.66 11.97
CA VAL A 79 -17.58 16.79 12.15
C VAL A 79 -18.02 16.91 13.61
N GLY A 80 -19.15 17.59 13.85
CA GLY A 80 -19.57 17.91 15.22
C GLY A 80 -18.54 18.81 15.91
N SER A 81 -17.97 18.35 17.02
CA SER A 81 -16.89 19.03 17.75
C SER A 81 -15.48 18.59 17.38
N GLN A 82 -15.33 17.59 16.48
CA GLN A 82 -14.04 17.05 16.09
C GLN A 82 -13.52 17.76 14.83
N PRO A 83 -12.33 18.37 14.86
CA PRO A 83 -11.73 18.96 13.68
C PRO A 83 -11.39 17.87 12.64
N ILE A 84 -11.64 18.19 11.39
CA ILE A 84 -11.24 17.43 10.20
C ILE A 84 -10.00 18.13 9.64
N ALA A 85 -9.03 17.35 9.17
CA ALA A 85 -7.90 17.88 8.42
C ALA A 85 -7.91 17.43 6.96
N THR A 86 -8.51 16.28 6.64
CA THR A 86 -8.44 15.72 5.29
C THR A 86 -9.72 14.99 4.90
N THR A 87 -10.23 15.28 3.70
CA THR A 87 -11.31 14.55 3.06
C THR A 87 -10.75 13.69 1.93
N VAL A 88 -11.09 12.41 1.95
CA VAL A 88 -10.67 11.41 0.96
C VAL A 88 -11.90 10.91 0.24
N THR A 89 -11.99 11.15 -1.07
CA THR A 89 -13.09 10.65 -1.90
C THR A 89 -12.55 9.69 -2.95
N GLY A 90 -13.30 8.65 -3.25
CA GLY A 90 -12.85 7.65 -4.22
C GLY A 90 -13.89 6.60 -4.55
N THR A 91 -13.44 5.55 -5.21
CA THR A 91 -14.26 4.41 -5.62
C THR A 91 -13.76 3.14 -4.96
N GLY A 92 -14.63 2.15 -4.86
CA GLY A 92 -14.28 0.85 -4.32
C GLY A 92 -15.21 -0.24 -4.81
N LEU A 93 -14.93 -1.45 -4.34
CA LEU A 93 -15.64 -2.66 -4.67
C LEU A 93 -15.92 -3.44 -3.39
N GLN A 94 -17.15 -3.88 -3.22
CA GLN A 94 -17.52 -4.86 -2.20
C GLN A 94 -17.78 -6.19 -2.90
N ARG A 95 -17.00 -7.23 -2.56
CA ARG A 95 -17.26 -8.58 -3.06
C ARG A 95 -17.98 -9.38 -1.99
N ARG A 96 -19.19 -9.82 -2.32
CA ARG A 96 -20.05 -10.67 -1.49
C ARG A 96 -19.59 -12.13 -1.58
N ARG A 97 -20.02 -12.97 -0.64
CA ARG A 97 -19.68 -14.41 -0.59
C ARG A 97 -20.14 -15.19 -1.83
N ASN A 98 -21.24 -14.77 -2.45
CA ASN A 98 -21.74 -15.36 -3.69
C ASN A 98 -20.91 -14.95 -4.93
N GLY A 99 -19.75 -14.30 -4.73
CA GLY A 99 -18.88 -13.82 -5.80
C GLY A 99 -19.33 -12.53 -6.47
N THR A 100 -20.51 -11.99 -6.13
CA THR A 100 -21.00 -10.73 -6.72
C THR A 100 -20.17 -9.56 -6.22
N SER A 101 -19.67 -8.76 -7.17
CA SER A 101 -18.95 -7.54 -6.90
C SER A 101 -19.86 -6.33 -7.09
N VAL A 102 -19.97 -5.50 -6.06
CA VAL A 102 -20.81 -4.30 -6.04
C VAL A 102 -19.90 -3.08 -5.95
N PRO A 103 -19.78 -2.28 -7.02
CA PRO A 103 -19.00 -1.05 -6.96
C PRO A 103 -19.71 0.01 -6.10
N PHE A 104 -18.93 0.88 -5.49
CA PHE A 104 -19.42 2.00 -4.69
C PHE A 104 -18.49 3.21 -4.81
N ARG A 105 -19.00 4.38 -4.42
CA ARG A 105 -18.18 5.55 -4.07
C ARG A 105 -18.10 5.68 -2.57
N PHE A 106 -17.02 6.28 -2.10
CA PHE A 106 -16.88 6.60 -0.69
C PHE A 106 -16.39 8.03 -0.46
N THR A 107 -16.75 8.55 0.70
CA THR A 107 -16.17 9.76 1.29
C THR A 107 -15.71 9.40 2.68
N CYS A 108 -14.43 9.59 2.95
CA CYS A 108 -13.77 9.25 4.20
C CYS A 108 -13.13 10.52 4.76
N VAL A 109 -13.31 10.74 6.06
CA VAL A 109 -12.87 11.96 6.74
C VAL A 109 -11.80 11.59 7.75
N LEU A 110 -10.65 12.26 7.68
CA LEU A 110 -9.52 12.07 8.56
C LEU A 110 -9.33 13.27 9.49
N ASP A 111 -8.97 13.00 10.74
CA ASP A 111 -8.52 14.03 11.70
C ASP A 111 -7.09 14.51 11.40
N ALA A 112 -6.61 15.46 12.21
CA ALA A 112 -5.24 16.00 12.10
C ALA A 112 -4.13 14.95 12.33
N GLN A 113 -4.45 13.81 12.93
CA GLN A 113 -3.54 12.68 13.15
C GLN A 113 -3.66 11.62 12.04
N GLY A 114 -4.47 11.89 11.01
CA GLY A 114 -4.73 10.97 9.90
C GLY A 114 -5.58 9.76 10.28
N GLN A 115 -6.28 9.77 11.43
CA GLN A 115 -7.23 8.71 11.78
C GLN A 115 -8.55 8.95 11.08
N ALA A 116 -9.14 7.88 10.55
CA ALA A 116 -10.44 7.93 9.91
C ALA A 116 -11.55 8.03 10.96
N LEU A 117 -12.20 9.20 11.02
CA LEU A 117 -13.30 9.50 11.93
C LEU A 117 -14.62 8.91 11.42
N MET A 118 -14.89 9.10 10.13
CA MET A 118 -16.14 8.71 9.48
C MET A 118 -15.84 8.22 8.06
N VAL A 119 -16.64 7.26 7.60
CA VAL A 119 -16.77 6.96 6.18
C VAL A 119 -18.23 6.85 5.78
N HIS A 120 -18.55 7.40 4.62
CA HIS A 120 -19.82 7.25 3.94
C HIS A 120 -19.62 6.45 2.67
N ILE A 121 -20.46 5.44 2.43
CA ILE A 121 -20.45 4.57 1.25
C ILE A 121 -21.75 4.77 0.50
N ALA A 122 -21.65 5.09 -0.78
CA ALA A 122 -22.77 5.19 -1.70
C ALA A 122 -22.65 4.13 -2.79
N HIS A 123 -23.54 3.14 -2.78
CA HIS A 123 -23.61 2.14 -3.84
C HIS A 123 -24.10 2.76 -5.14
N LEU A 124 -23.50 2.36 -6.25
CA LEU A 124 -23.87 2.87 -7.56
C LEU A 124 -25.24 2.33 -7.97
N MET A 125 -26.02 3.16 -8.67
CA MET A 125 -27.30 2.78 -9.26
C MET A 125 -27.23 2.90 -10.79
N PRO A 126 -26.69 1.89 -11.51
CA PRO A 126 -26.49 1.96 -12.96
C PRO A 126 -27.77 2.28 -13.75
N ARG A 127 -28.92 1.81 -13.26
CA ARG A 127 -30.23 2.08 -13.88
C ARG A 127 -30.63 3.56 -13.84
N LEU A 128 -30.06 4.35 -12.93
CA LEU A 128 -30.27 5.79 -12.82
C LEU A 128 -29.15 6.60 -13.51
N GLY A 129 -28.33 5.95 -14.35
CA GLY A 129 -27.22 6.59 -15.03
C GLY A 129 -25.97 6.77 -14.16
N ASP A 130 -25.97 6.28 -12.92
CA ASP A 130 -24.82 6.34 -12.05
C ASP A 130 -23.83 5.20 -12.36
N ALA A 131 -22.70 5.56 -12.99
CA ALA A 131 -21.67 4.61 -13.38
C ALA A 131 -20.27 5.11 -13.02
N LEU A 132 -19.34 4.17 -12.87
CA LEU A 132 -17.92 4.49 -12.75
C LEU A 132 -17.36 4.93 -14.11
N PRO A 133 -16.33 5.79 -14.12
CA PRO A 133 -15.63 6.12 -15.34
C PRO A 133 -15.08 4.86 -16.04
N PRO A 134 -15.05 4.82 -17.38
CA PRO A 134 -14.51 3.70 -18.13
C PRO A 134 -13.06 3.40 -17.74
N SER A 135 -12.79 2.13 -17.45
CA SER A 135 -11.47 1.68 -17.02
C SER A 135 -11.01 0.42 -17.75
N ILE A 136 -9.68 0.27 -17.86
CA ILE A 136 -9.02 -1.03 -18.06
C ILE A 136 -8.86 -1.63 -16.66
N VAL A 137 -9.07 -2.94 -16.54
CA VAL A 137 -8.97 -3.64 -15.26
C VAL A 137 -7.88 -4.70 -15.36
N VAL A 138 -6.96 -4.69 -14.41
CA VAL A 138 -5.98 -5.75 -14.18
C VAL A 138 -6.44 -6.54 -12.97
N ASP A 139 -7.05 -7.68 -13.23
CA ASP A 139 -7.52 -8.59 -12.20
C ASP A 139 -6.42 -9.56 -11.76
N GLY A 140 -6.51 -10.00 -10.53
CA GLY A 140 -5.66 -11.06 -10.03
C GLY A 140 -6.02 -11.49 -8.63
N ALA A 141 -5.20 -12.35 -8.06
CA ALA A 141 -5.32 -12.77 -6.69
C ALA A 141 -3.95 -12.99 -6.05
N ALA A 142 -3.87 -12.71 -4.75
CA ALA A 142 -2.67 -12.91 -3.97
C ALA A 142 -2.83 -14.13 -3.06
N THR A 143 -1.82 -15.00 -3.09
CA THR A 143 -1.63 -16.13 -2.19
C THR A 143 -0.39 -15.90 -1.34
N TYR A 144 -0.20 -16.72 -0.31
CA TYR A 144 1.06 -16.81 0.43
C TYR A 144 1.29 -18.26 0.82
N ARG A 145 2.55 -18.69 0.92
CA ARG A 145 2.92 -20.11 1.07
C ARG A 145 2.65 -20.66 2.45
N GLU A 146 2.76 -19.82 3.46
CA GLU A 146 2.71 -20.22 4.85
C GLU A 146 1.31 -20.69 5.22
N LYS A 147 1.19 -21.87 5.85
CA LYS A 147 -0.09 -22.41 6.33
C LYS A 147 -0.58 -21.73 7.63
N THR A 148 -0.42 -20.42 7.72
CA THR A 148 -0.85 -19.62 8.88
C THR A 148 -2.11 -18.85 8.53
N THR A 149 -3.07 -18.78 9.45
CA THR A 149 -4.24 -17.92 9.29
C THR A 149 -3.82 -16.45 9.38
N LEU A 150 -4.24 -15.62 8.43
CA LEU A 150 -4.00 -14.18 8.51
C LEU A 150 -4.70 -13.57 9.74
N PRO A 151 -4.01 -12.70 10.51
CA PRO A 151 -4.66 -11.95 11.57
C PRO A 151 -5.82 -11.08 11.08
N ARG A 152 -6.75 -10.77 11.99
CA ARG A 152 -7.82 -9.80 11.71
C ARG A 152 -7.20 -8.44 11.40
N GLY A 153 -7.72 -7.79 10.35
CA GLY A 153 -7.26 -6.45 9.99
C GLY A 153 -5.95 -6.44 9.20
N VAL A 154 -5.52 -7.57 8.63
CA VAL A 154 -4.56 -7.54 7.52
C VAL A 154 -5.18 -6.80 6.33
N GLU A 155 -4.35 -6.06 5.61
CA GLU A 155 -4.65 -5.37 4.36
C GLU A 155 -3.71 -5.86 3.27
N LEU A 156 -4.26 -6.27 2.13
CA LEU A 156 -3.47 -6.42 0.92
C LEU A 156 -3.39 -5.06 0.23
N GLN A 157 -2.17 -4.58 0.00
CA GLN A 157 -1.89 -3.42 -0.82
C GLN A 157 -1.29 -3.90 -2.13
N VAL A 158 -1.90 -3.52 -3.25
CA VAL A 158 -1.42 -3.85 -4.60
C VAL A 158 -1.18 -2.57 -5.37
N GLN A 159 -0.07 -2.50 -6.09
CA GLN A 159 0.28 -1.36 -6.92
C GLN A 159 0.69 -1.83 -8.32
N LEU A 160 0.27 -1.06 -9.32
CA LEU A 160 0.73 -1.16 -10.68
C LEU A 160 1.63 0.04 -10.98
N LEU A 161 2.87 -0.23 -11.34
CA LEU A 161 3.93 0.77 -11.49
C LEU A 161 4.43 0.81 -12.93
N ASP A 162 4.74 2.00 -13.43
CA ASP A 162 5.57 2.19 -14.61
C ASP A 162 7.02 2.45 -14.19
N VAL A 163 7.89 1.48 -14.44
CA VAL A 163 9.33 1.54 -14.10
C VAL A 163 10.21 1.89 -15.30
N SER A 164 9.63 2.43 -16.38
CA SER A 164 10.38 2.77 -17.60
C SER A 164 11.41 3.89 -17.37
N LYS A 165 11.10 4.84 -16.48
CA LYS A 165 11.93 6.02 -16.23
C LYS A 165 12.79 5.91 -14.97
N SER A 166 12.38 5.09 -14.01
CA SER A 166 12.98 4.96 -12.68
C SER A 166 12.68 3.58 -12.12
N ALA A 167 13.63 3.02 -11.37
CA ALA A 167 13.43 1.77 -10.64
C ALA A 167 12.34 1.88 -9.55
N ASP A 168 12.14 3.08 -8.99
CA ASP A 168 11.10 3.34 -7.98
C ASP A 168 9.68 3.33 -8.60
N GLY A 169 9.59 3.58 -9.90
CA GLY A 169 8.36 3.55 -10.68
C GLY A 169 7.36 4.68 -10.41
N GLU A 170 6.49 4.95 -11.39
CA GLU A 170 5.31 5.79 -11.23
C GLU A 170 4.09 4.92 -10.92
N VAL A 171 3.38 5.19 -9.82
CA VAL A 171 2.13 4.50 -9.49
C VAL A 171 1.04 4.87 -10.50
N LEU A 172 0.63 3.91 -11.33
CA LEU A 172 -0.46 4.04 -12.30
C LEU A 172 -1.81 3.69 -11.70
N ALA A 173 -1.83 2.66 -10.86
CA ALA A 173 -2.99 2.24 -10.11
C ALA A 173 -2.57 1.65 -8.77
N GLU A 174 -3.40 1.81 -7.74
CA GLU A 174 -3.23 1.10 -6.49
C GLU A 174 -4.57 0.70 -5.89
N GLN A 175 -4.56 -0.31 -5.03
CA GLN A 175 -5.75 -0.78 -4.34
C GLN A 175 -5.39 -1.26 -2.93
N ALA A 176 -6.24 -0.91 -1.97
CA ALA A 176 -6.19 -1.42 -0.60
C ALA A 176 -7.36 -2.38 -0.36
N VAL A 177 -7.06 -3.64 -0.07
CA VAL A 177 -8.04 -4.73 0.05
C VAL A 177 -8.08 -5.24 1.49
N ARG A 178 -9.27 -5.23 2.08
CA ARG A 178 -9.59 -5.83 3.38
C ARG A 178 -10.40 -7.09 3.13
N SER A 179 -9.78 -8.25 3.32
CA SER A 179 -10.43 -9.55 3.25
C SER A 179 -10.81 -10.05 4.64
N GLY A 180 -12.00 -10.64 4.76
CA GLY A 180 -12.35 -11.49 5.88
C GLY A 180 -11.98 -12.94 5.55
N TRP A 181 -10.70 -13.31 5.61
CA TRP A 181 -10.23 -14.71 5.73
C TRP A 181 -10.09 -15.57 4.47
N HIS A 182 -10.34 -15.04 3.27
CA HIS A 182 -10.28 -15.86 2.05
C HIS A 182 -8.95 -15.67 1.32
N VAL A 183 -8.26 -16.78 1.10
CA VAL A 183 -7.12 -16.93 0.20
C VAL A 183 -7.57 -17.86 -0.92
N PRO A 184 -7.29 -17.55 -2.20
CA PRO A 184 -6.55 -16.39 -2.68
C PRO A 184 -7.32 -15.07 -2.45
N ILE A 185 -6.60 -13.99 -2.12
CA ILE A 185 -7.19 -12.66 -1.87
C ILE A 185 -7.29 -11.95 -3.23
N PRO A 186 -8.50 -11.78 -3.80
CA PRO A 186 -8.64 -11.16 -5.11
C PRO A 186 -8.40 -9.65 -5.03
N PHE A 187 -7.88 -9.09 -6.12
CA PHE A 187 -7.72 -7.66 -6.35
C PHE A 187 -8.10 -7.32 -7.81
N SER A 188 -8.41 -6.05 -8.05
CA SER A 188 -8.80 -5.51 -9.36
C SER A 188 -8.27 -4.09 -9.51
N LEU A 189 -7.07 -3.94 -10.08
CA LEU A 189 -6.46 -2.63 -10.30
C LEU A 189 -7.12 -1.94 -11.50
N ARG A 190 -7.73 -0.78 -11.27
CA ARG A 190 -8.43 -0.02 -12.31
C ARG A 190 -7.55 1.09 -12.85
N LEU A 191 -7.42 1.18 -14.16
CA LEU A 191 -6.74 2.26 -14.87
C LEU A 191 -7.73 3.02 -15.75
N PRO A 192 -7.56 4.33 -15.97
CA PRO A 192 -8.34 5.05 -16.97
C PRO A 192 -8.25 4.36 -18.33
N ARG A 193 -9.38 4.25 -19.05
CA ARG A 193 -9.43 3.58 -20.37
C ARG A 193 -8.45 4.17 -21.40
N VAL A 194 -8.06 5.43 -21.22
CA VAL A 194 -7.11 6.15 -22.08
C VAL A 194 -5.64 5.86 -21.77
N THR A 195 -5.35 4.99 -20.80
CA THR A 195 -3.96 4.66 -20.42
C THR A 195 -3.27 3.88 -21.54
N SER A 196 -2.15 4.41 -22.04
CA SER A 196 -1.28 3.68 -22.98
C SER A 196 -0.20 2.90 -22.24
N PHE A 197 0.08 1.70 -22.75
CA PHE A 197 1.14 0.80 -22.28
C PHE A 197 2.29 0.66 -23.28
N GLU A 198 2.18 1.27 -24.45
CA GLU A 198 3.17 1.13 -25.53
C GLU A 198 4.55 1.65 -25.10
N GLY A 199 5.58 0.82 -25.27
CA GLY A 199 6.95 1.15 -24.88
C GLY A 199 7.20 1.27 -23.37
N ARG A 200 6.22 0.91 -22.52
CA ARG A 200 6.33 1.02 -21.06
C ARG A 200 6.69 -0.33 -20.43
N LYS A 201 7.55 -0.31 -19.43
CA LYS A 201 7.83 -1.43 -18.55
C LYS A 201 6.93 -1.34 -17.32
N ILE A 202 5.86 -2.13 -17.33
CA ILE A 202 4.85 -2.13 -16.27
C ILE A 202 5.09 -3.31 -15.33
N VAL A 203 5.06 -3.06 -14.03
CA VAL A 203 5.20 -4.11 -13.02
C VAL A 203 4.08 -4.02 -11.98
N VAL A 204 3.74 -5.17 -11.39
CA VAL A 204 2.85 -5.28 -10.25
C VAL A 204 3.69 -5.56 -9.00
N THR A 205 3.38 -4.85 -7.92
CA THR A 205 3.89 -5.14 -6.58
C THR A 205 2.72 -5.38 -5.63
N ALA A 206 2.95 -6.19 -4.60
CA ALA A 206 1.94 -6.47 -3.61
C ALA A 206 2.57 -6.74 -2.24
N ARG A 207 1.84 -6.36 -1.19
CA ARG A 207 2.23 -6.62 0.19
C ARG A 207 1.02 -6.79 1.10
N LEU A 208 1.15 -7.65 2.11
CA LEU A 208 0.20 -7.76 3.20
C LEU A 208 0.72 -6.95 4.39
N VAL A 209 -0.10 -6.03 4.87
CA VAL A 209 0.24 -5.08 5.93
C VAL A 209 -0.71 -5.27 7.11
N LEU A 210 -0.17 -5.30 8.32
CA LEU A 210 -0.92 -5.29 9.58
C LEU A 210 -0.38 -4.18 10.48
N ALA A 211 -1.24 -3.26 10.89
CA ALA A 211 -0.86 -2.15 11.77
C ALA A 211 0.42 -1.43 11.32
N HIS A 212 0.51 -1.12 10.03
CA HIS A 212 1.65 -0.45 9.37
C HIS A 212 2.94 -1.28 9.26
N ARG A 213 2.90 -2.57 9.60
CA ARG A 213 4.02 -3.50 9.40
C ARG A 213 3.75 -4.41 8.23
N VAL A 214 4.70 -4.50 7.31
CA VAL A 214 4.67 -5.47 6.21
C VAL A 214 4.92 -6.86 6.79
N MET A 215 3.98 -7.78 6.57
CA MET A 215 4.06 -9.17 7.00
C MET A 215 4.50 -10.09 5.88
N PHE A 216 3.98 -9.83 4.67
CA PHE A 216 4.32 -10.56 3.45
C PHE A 216 4.51 -9.56 2.32
N LEU A 217 5.40 -9.86 1.38
CA LEU A 217 5.64 -9.07 0.19
C LEU A 217 5.91 -9.95 -1.02
N LEU A 218 5.61 -9.41 -2.20
CA LEU A 218 6.06 -9.99 -3.45
C LEU A 218 7.56 -9.68 -3.61
N ARG A 219 8.44 -10.70 -3.54
CA ARG A 219 9.91 -10.49 -3.52
C ARG A 219 10.40 -9.74 -4.74
N GLU A 220 9.93 -10.13 -5.91
CA GLU A 220 10.29 -9.52 -7.18
C GLU A 220 9.03 -8.95 -7.84
N PRO A 221 9.01 -7.66 -8.22
CA PRO A 221 7.90 -7.09 -8.96
C PRO A 221 7.59 -7.92 -10.21
N GLN A 222 6.34 -8.33 -10.36
CA GLN A 222 5.93 -9.15 -11.50
C GLN A 222 5.77 -8.24 -12.73
N LEU A 223 6.53 -8.52 -13.79
CA LEU A 223 6.39 -7.83 -15.06
C LEU A 223 5.02 -8.15 -15.69
N LEU A 224 4.32 -7.12 -16.15
CA LEU A 224 3.07 -7.25 -16.88
C LEU A 224 3.33 -7.02 -18.38
N ALA A 225 3.29 -8.08 -19.18
CA ALA A 225 3.43 -7.95 -20.63
C ALA A 225 2.13 -7.42 -21.26
N GLY A 226 2.22 -6.68 -22.38
CA GLY A 226 1.05 -6.06 -23.02
C GLY A 226 -0.06 -7.04 -23.42
N GLY A 227 0.26 -8.32 -23.65
CA GLY A 227 -0.72 -9.38 -23.94
C GLY A 227 -1.40 -9.99 -22.72
N GLU A 228 -1.04 -9.56 -21.50
CA GLU A 228 -1.54 -10.13 -20.24
C GLU A 228 -2.64 -9.30 -19.57
N LEU A 229 -2.97 -8.13 -20.13
CA LEU A 229 -3.98 -7.17 -19.63
C LEU A 229 -5.44 -7.68 -19.56
N GLY A 230 -5.68 -8.97 -19.83
CA GLY A 230 -6.98 -9.63 -19.65
C GLY A 230 -6.89 -11.01 -18.99
N LYS A 231 -5.70 -11.42 -18.54
CA LYS A 231 -5.49 -12.66 -17.80
C LYS A 231 -5.40 -12.33 -16.32
N PRO A 232 -6.10 -13.08 -15.44
CA PRO A 232 -5.91 -12.93 -14.01
C PRO A 232 -4.45 -13.17 -13.62
N LEU A 233 -3.88 -12.25 -12.83
CA LEU A 233 -2.55 -12.39 -12.28
C LEU A 233 -2.61 -13.25 -11.01
N GLU A 234 -1.70 -14.21 -10.89
CA GLU A 234 -1.51 -14.97 -9.66
C GLU A 234 -0.25 -14.47 -8.98
N LEU A 235 -0.40 -13.85 -7.81
CA LEU A 235 0.73 -13.35 -7.02
C LEU A 235 0.98 -14.30 -5.85
N GLU A 236 2.23 -14.66 -5.63
CA GLU A 236 2.65 -15.45 -4.48
C GLU A 236 3.52 -14.59 -3.57
N LEU A 237 2.99 -14.26 -2.39
CA LEU A 237 3.65 -13.42 -1.41
C LEU A 237 4.47 -14.27 -0.45
N GLU A 238 5.61 -13.73 -0.03
CA GLU A 238 6.52 -14.37 0.90
C GLU A 238 6.59 -13.58 2.20
N LYS A 239 6.74 -14.29 3.31
CA LYS A 239 6.88 -13.65 4.62
C LYS A 239 8.17 -12.82 4.69
N VAL A 240 8.07 -11.66 5.30
CA VAL A 240 9.25 -10.84 5.64
C VAL A 240 9.95 -11.49 6.84
N GLU A 241 11.23 -11.78 6.70
CA GLU A 241 12.09 -12.34 7.76
C GLU A 241 12.32 -11.35 8.91
#